data_AF-A0A6I9N587-F1
#
_entry.id   AF-A0A6I9N587-F1
#
_cell.length_a   1.000
_cell.length_b   1.000
_cell.length_c   1.000
_cell.angle_alpha   90.00
_cell.angle_beta   90.00
_cell.angle_gamma   90.00
#
_symmetry.space_group_name_H-M   'P 1'
#
loop_
_entity.id
_entity.type
_entity.pdbx_description
1 polymer ?
#
loop_
_entity_poly.entity_id
_entity_poly.type
_entity_poly.pdbx_seq_one_letter_code
_entity_poly.pdbx_strand_id
1 'polypeptide(L)'
;MEIYSTTLWHLQKDVALSALSKDLTDMDKNCPEAWCVAGNCFSLQREHDIAIKFFQRAIQVDPGFAYAYTLLGHEFVLTEELDRALACFRNAIRVNNRHYNAWYGLGMIYYKQEKFNLAEIHFKKALSVNPQSSVLLCHIGVVQHALKKSDTALETLNRAIGIDPKNPLCKFHRASILFANDKYKAALQELEELKQIVPKESLVYFLIGKVYKKLGQTHLALMNFSWAMDLDPKGANNQIKEAIDKRYLPEDEAADSQDSSIMTDADDTQLHTAESDDVL
;
A
#
# COMPACT_ATOMS: atom_id res chain seq x y z
N MET A 1 -27.10 0.32 8.08
CA MET A 1 -26.21 0.11 9.26
C MET A 1 -24.82 -0.37 8.88
N GLU A 2 -24.69 -1.16 7.83
CA GLU A 2 -23.47 -1.62 7.15
C GLU A 2 -22.53 -0.51 6.66
N ILE A 3 -23.07 0.60 6.15
CA ILE A 3 -22.25 1.76 5.79
C ILE A 3 -21.61 2.34 7.06
N TYR A 4 -22.39 2.47 8.13
CA TYR A 4 -21.90 2.95 9.42
C TYR A 4 -20.82 2.03 10.01
N SER A 5 -20.99 0.70 9.94
CA SER A 5 -19.93 -0.22 10.38
C SER A 5 -18.62 -0.03 9.60
N THR A 6 -18.72 0.25 8.31
CA THR A 6 -17.55 0.50 7.44
C THR A 6 -16.88 1.83 7.78
N THR A 7 -17.67 2.85 8.15
CA THR A 7 -17.09 4.10 8.67
C THR A 7 -16.35 3.89 10.00
N LEU A 8 -16.89 3.06 10.90
CA LEU A 8 -16.21 2.73 12.16
C LEU A 8 -14.93 1.94 11.91
N TRP A 9 -14.93 1.04 10.93
CA TRP A 9 -13.75 0.31 10.48
C TRP A 9 -12.67 1.26 9.95
N HIS A 10 -13.03 2.22 9.08
CA HIS A 10 -12.10 3.23 8.58
C HIS A 10 -11.55 4.15 9.68
N LEU A 11 -12.36 4.45 10.69
CA LEU A 11 -11.94 5.25 11.85
C LEU A 11 -11.21 4.44 12.93
N GLN A 12 -11.02 3.13 12.73
CA GLN A 12 -10.38 2.22 13.69
C GLN A 12 -11.02 2.29 15.09
N LYS A 13 -12.36 2.32 15.14
CA LYS A 13 -13.14 2.41 16.39
C LYS A 13 -13.63 1.04 16.86
N ASP A 14 -12.73 0.25 17.42
CA ASP A 14 -12.97 -1.14 17.81
C ASP A 14 -14.15 -1.31 18.77
N VAL A 15 -14.19 -0.52 19.85
CA VAL A 15 -15.21 -0.63 20.90
C VAL A 15 -16.61 -0.31 20.36
N ALA A 16 -16.73 0.75 19.56
CA ALA A 16 -18.00 1.14 18.97
C ALA A 16 -18.49 0.12 17.95
N LEU A 17 -17.57 -0.46 17.17
CA LEU A 17 -17.90 -1.48 16.17
C LEU A 17 -18.30 -2.81 16.82
N SER A 18 -17.66 -3.18 17.93
CA SER A 18 -18.00 -4.37 18.73
C SER A 18 -19.35 -4.24 19.45
N ALA A 19 -19.63 -3.08 20.04
CA ALA A 19 -20.96 -2.82 20.62
C ALA A 19 -22.06 -2.90 19.56
N LEU A 20 -21.84 -2.25 18.41
CA LEU A 20 -22.78 -2.25 17.28
C LEU A 20 -23.00 -3.66 16.72
N SER A 21 -21.94 -4.47 16.59
CA SER A 21 -22.07 -5.83 16.07
C SER A 21 -22.92 -6.69 16.99
N LYS A 22 -22.65 -6.64 18.31
CA LYS A 22 -23.39 -7.39 19.32
C LYS A 22 -24.87 -7.02 19.32
N ASP A 23 -25.19 -5.73 19.43
CA ASP A 23 -26.56 -5.24 19.46
C ASP A 23 -27.36 -5.70 18.24
N LEU A 24 -26.78 -5.57 17.04
CA LEU A 24 -27.45 -5.97 15.80
C LEU A 24 -27.65 -7.49 15.71
N THR A 25 -26.65 -8.28 16.09
CA THR A 25 -26.77 -9.75 16.04
C THR A 25 -27.72 -10.32 17.10
N ASP A 26 -27.88 -9.64 18.24
CA ASP A 26 -28.82 -10.02 19.29
C ASP A 26 -30.25 -9.61 18.94
N MET A 27 -30.44 -8.47 18.27
CA MET A 27 -31.74 -8.00 17.81
C MET A 27 -32.30 -8.82 16.62
N ASP A 28 -31.49 -9.05 15.58
CA ASP A 28 -31.94 -9.77 14.39
C ASP A 28 -30.84 -10.60 13.72
N LYS A 29 -30.96 -11.93 13.83
CA LYS A 29 -30.02 -12.90 13.23
C LYS A 29 -30.30 -13.19 11.75
N ASN A 30 -31.46 -12.77 11.25
CA ASN A 30 -31.87 -12.97 9.86
C ASN A 30 -31.62 -11.71 9.01
N CYS A 31 -30.94 -10.71 9.56
CA CYS A 31 -30.50 -9.51 8.89
C CYS A 31 -29.07 -9.69 8.35
N PRO A 32 -28.83 -9.60 7.02
CA PRO A 32 -27.48 -9.73 6.45
C PRO A 32 -26.56 -8.58 6.90
N GLU A 33 -27.11 -7.40 7.18
CA GLU A 33 -26.36 -6.25 7.66
C GLU A 33 -25.70 -6.52 9.02
N ALA A 34 -26.39 -7.20 9.94
CA ALA A 34 -25.85 -7.56 11.26
C ALA A 34 -24.60 -8.44 11.13
N TRP A 35 -24.63 -9.43 10.24
CA TRP A 35 -23.48 -10.29 9.95
C TRP A 35 -22.35 -9.54 9.24
N CYS A 36 -22.65 -8.56 8.38
CA CYS A 36 -21.63 -7.68 7.81
C CYS A 36 -20.97 -6.79 8.87
N VAL A 37 -21.72 -6.28 9.85
CA VAL A 37 -21.13 -5.51 10.97
C VAL A 37 -20.22 -6.40 11.80
N ALA A 38 -20.65 -7.64 12.12
CA ALA A 38 -19.82 -8.61 12.81
C ALA A 38 -18.54 -8.92 12.02
N GLY A 39 -18.65 -9.20 10.72
CA GLY A 39 -17.49 -9.43 9.85
C GLY A 39 -16.51 -8.25 9.85
N ASN A 40 -17.00 -7.01 9.77
CA ASN A 40 -16.15 -5.81 9.86
C ASN A 40 -15.45 -5.69 11.23
N CYS A 41 -16.12 -6.06 12.32
CA CYS A 41 -15.52 -6.06 13.66
C CYS A 41 -14.31 -6.99 13.74
N PHE A 42 -14.44 -8.22 13.24
CA PHE A 42 -13.34 -9.20 13.24
C PHE A 42 -12.26 -8.87 12.22
N SER A 43 -12.62 -8.30 11.06
CA SER A 43 -11.68 -7.78 10.08
C SER A 43 -10.77 -6.70 10.68
N LEU A 44 -11.34 -5.78 11.49
CA LEU A 44 -10.58 -4.74 12.17
C LEU A 44 -9.55 -5.31 13.17
N GLN A 45 -9.90 -6.41 13.82
CA GLN A 45 -9.03 -7.16 14.74
C GLN A 45 -8.00 -8.04 14.02
N ARG A 46 -7.99 -8.05 12.68
CA ARG A 46 -7.16 -8.91 11.81
C ARG A 46 -7.46 -10.41 11.95
N GLU A 47 -8.64 -10.75 12.45
CA GLU A 47 -9.14 -12.13 12.51
C GLU A 47 -9.89 -12.47 11.21
N HIS A 48 -9.14 -12.49 10.10
CA HIS A 48 -9.69 -12.59 8.73
C HIS A 48 -10.52 -13.87 8.51
N ASP A 49 -10.11 -15.01 9.07
CA ASP A 49 -10.83 -16.28 8.94
C ASP A 49 -12.23 -16.23 9.56
N ILE A 50 -12.38 -15.50 10.66
CA ILE A 50 -13.66 -15.33 11.35
C ILE A 50 -14.52 -14.31 10.59
N ALA A 51 -13.92 -13.22 10.11
CA ALA A 51 -14.59 -12.24 9.26
C ALA A 51 -15.19 -12.89 7.99
N ILE A 52 -14.42 -13.74 7.31
CA ILE A 52 -14.85 -14.50 6.13
C ILE A 52 -16.10 -15.34 6.45
N LYS A 53 -16.13 -16.06 7.57
CA LYS A 53 -17.30 -16.86 7.98
C LYS A 53 -18.54 -16.00 8.19
N PHE A 54 -18.41 -14.83 8.80
CA PHE A 54 -19.53 -13.92 8.99
C PHE A 54 -20.03 -13.31 7.69
N PHE A 55 -19.14 -12.93 6.76
CA PHE A 55 -19.58 -12.46 5.44
C PHE A 55 -20.24 -13.56 4.61
N GLN A 56 -19.74 -14.80 4.69
CA GLN A 56 -20.42 -15.96 4.09
C GLN A 56 -21.81 -16.18 4.71
N ARG A 57 -21.95 -15.98 6.03
CA ARG A 57 -23.25 -16.05 6.69
C ARG A 57 -24.19 -14.96 6.21
N ALA A 58 -23.71 -13.72 6.04
CA ALA A 58 -24.50 -12.63 5.46
C ALA A 58 -25.04 -12.99 4.06
N ILE A 59 -24.21 -13.62 3.21
CA ILE A 59 -24.60 -14.10 1.88
C ILE A 59 -25.63 -15.25 1.95
N GLN A 60 -25.52 -16.15 2.93
CA GLN A 60 -26.50 -17.23 3.12
C GLN A 60 -27.87 -16.68 3.54
N VAL A 61 -27.87 -15.62 4.36
CA VAL A 61 -29.09 -14.95 4.83
C VAL A 61 -29.77 -14.21 3.68
N ASP A 62 -29.02 -13.42 2.91
CA ASP A 62 -29.51 -12.77 1.70
C ASP A 62 -28.51 -12.90 0.53
N PRO A 63 -28.75 -13.83 -0.41
CA PRO A 63 -27.94 -13.97 -1.61
C PRO A 63 -28.00 -12.77 -2.56
N GLY A 64 -28.97 -11.88 -2.39
CA GLY A 64 -29.16 -10.63 -3.14
C GLY A 64 -28.40 -9.43 -2.55
N PHE A 65 -27.63 -9.63 -1.47
CA PHE A 65 -26.92 -8.54 -0.82
C PHE A 65 -25.52 -8.32 -1.39
N ALA A 66 -25.40 -7.47 -2.41
CA ALA A 66 -24.14 -7.19 -3.11
C ALA A 66 -22.99 -6.70 -2.20
N TYR A 67 -23.32 -6.02 -1.11
CA TYR A 67 -22.32 -5.49 -0.18
C TYR A 67 -21.56 -6.60 0.55
N ALA A 68 -22.23 -7.66 0.97
CA ALA A 68 -21.59 -8.81 1.63
C ALA A 68 -20.56 -9.49 0.73
N TYR A 69 -20.88 -9.69 -0.56
CA TYR A 69 -19.90 -10.20 -1.52
C TYR A 69 -18.69 -9.27 -1.70
N THR A 70 -18.90 -7.96 -1.63
CA THR A 70 -17.82 -6.98 -1.77
C THR A 70 -16.89 -7.01 -0.55
N LEU A 71 -17.44 -7.04 0.67
CA LEU A 71 -16.66 -7.17 1.90
C LEU A 71 -15.91 -8.50 1.94
N LEU A 72 -16.57 -9.62 1.59
CA LEU A 72 -15.92 -10.92 1.45
C LEU A 72 -14.77 -10.89 0.43
N GLY A 73 -14.96 -10.21 -0.69
CA GLY A 73 -13.92 -10.01 -1.69
C GLY A 73 -12.73 -9.24 -1.14
N HIS A 74 -12.95 -8.21 -0.33
CA HIS A 74 -11.88 -7.46 0.33
C HIS A 74 -11.10 -8.32 1.33
N GLU A 75 -11.76 -9.16 2.13
CA GLU A 75 -11.07 -10.10 3.03
C GLU A 75 -10.20 -11.09 2.27
N PHE A 76 -10.69 -11.66 1.16
CA PHE A 76 -9.87 -12.53 0.33
C PHE A 76 -8.68 -11.81 -0.32
N VAL A 77 -8.77 -10.50 -0.57
CA VAL A 77 -7.61 -9.70 -1.02
C VAL A 77 -6.59 -9.52 0.10
N LEU A 78 -7.03 -9.46 1.36
CA LEU A 78 -6.15 -9.35 2.54
C LEU A 78 -5.45 -10.68 2.85
N THR A 79 -6.11 -11.82 2.62
CA THR A 79 -5.53 -13.17 2.77
C THR A 79 -4.81 -13.68 1.51
N GLU A 80 -4.61 -12.82 0.51
CA GLU A 80 -3.93 -13.11 -0.77
C GLU A 80 -4.62 -14.18 -1.66
N GLU A 81 -5.87 -14.52 -1.38
CA GLU A 81 -6.67 -15.46 -2.16
C GLU A 81 -7.38 -14.77 -3.35
N LEU A 82 -6.59 -14.26 -4.29
CA LEU A 82 -7.07 -13.38 -5.37
C LEU A 82 -8.16 -14.00 -6.25
N ASP A 83 -8.12 -15.30 -6.52
CA ASP A 83 -9.13 -15.96 -7.38
C ASP A 83 -10.51 -16.02 -6.72
N ARG A 84 -10.54 -16.29 -5.40
CA ARG A 84 -11.79 -16.25 -4.63
C ARG A 84 -12.32 -14.83 -4.52
N ALA A 85 -11.43 -13.85 -4.35
CA ALA A 85 -11.80 -12.44 -4.36
C ALA A 85 -12.43 -12.01 -5.71
N LEU A 86 -11.85 -12.42 -6.84
CA LEU A 86 -12.41 -12.17 -8.18
C LEU A 86 -13.83 -12.74 -8.32
N ALA A 87 -14.05 -13.97 -7.86
CA ALA A 87 -15.37 -14.59 -7.88
C ALA A 87 -16.39 -13.80 -7.05
N CYS A 88 -15.99 -13.34 -5.87
CA CYS A 88 -16.85 -12.54 -4.98
C CYS A 88 -17.24 -11.20 -5.63
N PHE A 89 -16.28 -10.45 -6.18
CA PHE A 89 -16.60 -9.19 -6.86
C PHE A 89 -17.44 -9.39 -8.13
N ARG A 90 -17.22 -10.46 -8.90
CA ARG A 90 -18.08 -10.81 -10.04
C ARG A 90 -19.51 -11.12 -9.59
N ASN A 91 -19.69 -11.84 -8.49
CA ASN A 91 -21.00 -12.10 -7.90
C ASN A 91 -21.66 -10.81 -7.40
N ALA A 92 -20.92 -9.91 -6.75
CA ALA A 92 -21.42 -8.60 -6.34
C ALA A 92 -21.93 -7.78 -7.53
N ILE A 93 -21.22 -7.80 -8.67
CA ILE A 93 -21.64 -7.12 -9.91
C ILE A 93 -22.87 -7.80 -10.53
N ARG A 94 -22.95 -9.13 -10.49
CA ARG A 94 -24.12 -9.89 -10.98
C ARG A 94 -25.37 -9.53 -10.20
N VAL A 95 -25.24 -9.36 -8.88
CA VAL A 95 -26.32 -8.97 -7.98
C VAL A 95 -26.68 -7.49 -8.17
N ASN A 96 -25.68 -6.60 -8.17
CA ASN A 96 -25.87 -5.17 -8.39
C ASN A 96 -24.77 -4.58 -9.26
N ASN A 97 -25.09 -4.37 -10.54
CA ASN A 97 -24.17 -3.79 -11.52
C ASN A 97 -23.78 -2.33 -11.22
N ARG A 98 -24.60 -1.61 -10.44
CA ARG A 98 -24.32 -0.23 -9.99
C ARG A 98 -23.54 -0.19 -8.68
N HIS A 99 -23.01 -1.31 -8.19
CA HIS A 99 -22.15 -1.32 -7.01
C HIS A 99 -20.69 -1.01 -7.39
N TYR A 100 -20.29 0.27 -7.32
CA TYR A 100 -18.98 0.70 -7.80
C TYR A 100 -17.80 0.09 -7.01
N ASN A 101 -17.99 -0.25 -5.72
CA ASN A 101 -16.94 -0.86 -4.89
C ASN A 101 -16.51 -2.23 -5.43
N ALA A 102 -17.42 -3.00 -6.03
CA ALA A 102 -17.07 -4.28 -6.64
C ALA A 102 -16.25 -4.10 -7.92
N TRP A 103 -16.60 -3.11 -8.75
CA TRP A 103 -15.80 -2.73 -9.92
C TRP A 103 -14.41 -2.22 -9.53
N TYR A 104 -14.34 -1.43 -8.46
CA TYR A 104 -13.08 -0.98 -7.86
C TYR A 104 -12.25 -2.17 -7.35
N GLY A 105 -12.86 -3.11 -6.63
CA GLY A 105 -12.21 -4.33 -6.15
C GLY A 105 -11.61 -5.18 -7.27
N LEU A 106 -12.34 -5.37 -8.38
CA LEU A 106 -11.79 -6.03 -9.59
C LEU A 106 -10.60 -5.26 -10.16
N GLY A 107 -10.71 -3.93 -10.29
CA GLY A 107 -9.62 -3.08 -10.77
C GLY A 107 -8.37 -3.21 -9.91
N MET A 108 -8.53 -3.25 -8.58
CA MET A 108 -7.43 -3.43 -7.63
C MET A 108 -6.77 -4.81 -7.75
N ILE A 109 -7.54 -5.88 -7.94
CA ILE A 109 -6.95 -7.22 -8.15
C ILE A 109 -6.14 -7.25 -9.46
N TYR A 110 -6.71 -6.75 -10.56
CA TYR A 110 -5.97 -6.71 -11.82
C TYR A 110 -4.76 -5.80 -11.77
N TYR A 111 -4.81 -4.72 -10.99
CA TYR A 111 -3.64 -3.88 -10.71
C TYR A 111 -2.56 -4.65 -9.96
N LYS A 112 -2.91 -5.40 -8.90
CA LYS A 112 -1.96 -6.28 -8.18
C LYS A 112 -1.36 -7.36 -9.08
N GLN A 113 -2.10 -7.84 -10.08
CA GLN A 113 -1.63 -8.80 -11.08
C GLN A 113 -0.87 -8.14 -12.26
N GLU A 114 -0.57 -6.84 -12.18
CA GLU A 114 0.09 -6.04 -13.24
C GLU A 114 -0.65 -6.03 -14.60
N LYS A 115 -1.93 -6.43 -14.62
CA LYS A 115 -2.79 -6.38 -15.80
C LYS A 115 -3.42 -5.00 -15.92
N PHE A 116 -2.58 -3.99 -16.11
CA PHE A 116 -2.96 -2.57 -16.06
C PHE A 116 -4.07 -2.19 -17.05
N ASN A 117 -4.10 -2.78 -18.26
CA ASN A 117 -5.17 -2.53 -19.23
C ASN A 117 -6.55 -2.96 -18.69
N LEU A 118 -6.64 -4.12 -18.05
CA LEU A 118 -7.89 -4.60 -17.45
C LEU A 118 -8.27 -3.75 -16.23
N ALA A 119 -7.28 -3.39 -15.40
CA ALA A 119 -7.50 -2.50 -14.26
C ALA A 119 -8.10 -1.15 -14.70
N GLU A 120 -7.56 -0.54 -15.77
CA GLU A 120 -8.07 0.73 -16.31
C GLU A 120 -9.55 0.62 -16.72
N ILE A 121 -9.94 -0.45 -17.41
CA ILE A 121 -11.32 -0.69 -17.84
C ILE A 121 -12.26 -0.80 -16.64
N HIS A 122 -11.88 -1.57 -15.63
CA HIS A 122 -12.71 -1.78 -14.43
C HIS A 122 -12.82 -0.52 -13.57
N PHE A 123 -11.72 0.24 -13.40
CA PHE A 123 -11.78 1.53 -12.71
C PHE A 123 -12.62 2.57 -13.48
N LYS A 124 -12.51 2.64 -14.82
CA LYS A 124 -13.39 3.49 -15.63
C LYS A 124 -14.86 3.09 -15.49
N LYS A 125 -15.16 1.79 -15.38
CA LYS A 125 -16.52 1.33 -15.11
C LYS A 125 -17.01 1.76 -13.72
N ALA A 126 -16.17 1.64 -12.69
CA ALA A 126 -16.47 2.16 -11.35
C ALA A 126 -16.73 3.68 -11.39
N LEU A 127 -15.91 4.44 -12.11
CA LEU A 127 -16.06 5.88 -12.28
C LEU A 127 -17.35 6.25 -13.03
N SER A 128 -17.79 5.45 -14.00
CA SER A 128 -19.08 5.68 -14.69
C SER A 128 -20.28 5.59 -13.75
N VAL A 129 -20.15 4.82 -12.66
CA VAL A 129 -21.16 4.69 -11.62
C VAL A 129 -21.03 5.80 -10.57
N ASN A 130 -19.81 6.14 -10.15
CA ASN A 130 -19.51 7.22 -9.22
C ASN A 130 -18.52 8.23 -9.83
N PRO A 131 -19.01 9.23 -10.60
CA PRO A 131 -18.15 10.13 -11.39
C PRO A 131 -17.42 11.20 -10.57
N GLN A 132 -17.81 11.39 -9.31
CA GLN A 132 -17.23 12.39 -8.40
C GLN A 132 -16.26 11.78 -7.38
N SER A 133 -15.84 10.53 -7.56
CA SER A 133 -14.86 9.92 -6.67
C SER A 133 -13.43 10.34 -7.02
N SER A 134 -12.81 11.13 -6.13
CA SER A 134 -11.39 11.50 -6.22
C SER A 134 -10.48 10.27 -6.14
N VAL A 135 -10.84 9.29 -5.29
CA VAL A 135 -10.10 8.03 -5.13
C VAL A 135 -10.10 7.21 -6.43
N LEU A 136 -11.25 7.05 -7.11
CA LEU A 136 -11.30 6.30 -8.37
C LEU A 136 -10.44 6.97 -9.47
N LEU A 137 -10.53 8.30 -9.59
CA LEU A 137 -9.69 9.04 -10.54
C LEU A 137 -8.20 8.90 -10.22
N CYS A 138 -7.84 8.89 -8.92
CA CYS A 138 -6.49 8.65 -8.47
C CYS A 138 -5.94 7.31 -8.98
N HIS A 139 -6.68 6.23 -8.75
CA HIS A 139 -6.29 4.90 -9.22
C HIS A 139 -6.23 4.79 -10.75
N ILE A 140 -7.14 5.45 -11.48
CA ILE A 140 -7.06 5.54 -12.94
C ILE A 140 -5.76 6.23 -13.36
N GLY A 141 -5.40 7.35 -12.74
CA GLY A 141 -4.15 8.06 -13.01
C GLY A 141 -2.91 7.19 -12.75
N VAL A 142 -2.90 6.45 -11.63
CA VAL A 142 -1.81 5.50 -11.30
C VAL A 142 -1.68 4.42 -12.38
N VAL A 143 -2.80 3.81 -12.79
CA VAL A 143 -2.79 2.78 -13.84
C VAL A 143 -2.36 3.34 -15.19
N GLN A 144 -2.81 4.55 -15.55
CA GLN A 144 -2.40 5.22 -16.79
C GLN A 144 -0.90 5.50 -16.80
N HIS A 145 -0.32 5.90 -15.67
CA HIS A 145 1.13 6.06 -15.55
C HIS A 145 1.87 4.73 -15.71
N ALA A 146 1.39 3.65 -15.09
CA ALA A 146 1.94 2.30 -15.28
C ALA A 146 1.88 1.83 -16.75
N LEU A 147 0.87 2.28 -17.50
CA LEU A 147 0.73 2.09 -18.95
C LEU A 147 1.60 3.04 -19.79
N LYS A 148 2.51 3.81 -19.18
CA LYS A 148 3.37 4.83 -19.82
C LYS A 148 2.60 5.99 -20.46
N LYS A 149 1.34 6.22 -20.08
CA LYS A 149 0.50 7.33 -20.56
C LYS A 149 0.56 8.50 -19.57
N SER A 150 1.75 8.99 -19.26
CA SER A 150 1.98 9.96 -18.18
C SER A 150 1.21 11.27 -18.34
N ASP A 151 1.03 11.78 -19.56
CA ASP A 151 0.29 13.03 -19.78
C ASP A 151 -1.20 12.87 -19.42
N THR A 152 -1.82 11.78 -19.88
CA THR A 152 -3.21 11.46 -19.52
C THR A 152 -3.39 11.21 -18.03
N ALA A 153 -2.38 10.65 -17.37
CA ALA A 153 -2.38 10.43 -15.93
C ALA A 153 -2.36 11.76 -15.16
N LEU A 154 -1.54 12.72 -15.59
CA LEU A 154 -1.50 14.06 -14.99
C LEU A 154 -2.82 14.80 -15.16
N GLU A 155 -3.45 14.75 -16.35
CA GLU A 155 -4.77 15.33 -16.58
C GLU A 155 -5.84 14.71 -15.67
N THR A 156 -5.84 13.38 -15.55
CA THR A 156 -6.79 12.65 -14.69
C THR A 156 -6.60 13.00 -13.21
N LEU A 157 -5.35 13.11 -12.75
CA LEU A 157 -5.05 13.51 -11.37
C LEU A 157 -5.37 14.99 -11.11
N ASN A 158 -5.15 15.88 -12.08
CA ASN A 158 -5.58 17.27 -11.98
C ASN A 158 -7.09 17.38 -11.79
N ARG A 159 -7.87 16.56 -12.53
CA ARG A 159 -9.32 16.47 -12.33
C ARG A 159 -9.66 15.92 -10.93
N ALA A 160 -8.94 14.90 -10.45
CA ALA A 160 -9.16 14.34 -9.11
C ALA A 160 -8.95 15.39 -8.01
N ILE A 161 -7.88 16.21 -8.13
CA ILE A 161 -7.54 17.28 -7.19
C ILE A 161 -8.53 18.45 -7.30
N GLY A 162 -9.06 18.73 -8.49
CA GLY A 162 -10.13 19.71 -8.67
C GLY A 162 -11.44 19.33 -7.96
N ILE A 163 -11.72 18.02 -7.83
CA ILE A 163 -12.89 17.52 -7.10
C ILE A 163 -12.63 17.53 -5.58
N ASP A 164 -11.46 17.07 -5.16
CA ASP A 164 -11.07 17.04 -3.76
C ASP A 164 -9.62 17.52 -3.57
N PRO A 165 -9.44 18.83 -3.27
CA PRO A 165 -8.11 19.42 -3.09
C PRO A 165 -7.35 18.90 -1.87
N LYS A 166 -8.06 18.31 -0.90
CA LYS A 166 -7.46 17.83 0.36
C LYS A 166 -7.05 16.37 0.30
N ASN A 167 -7.38 15.64 -0.77
CA ASN A 167 -7.00 14.24 -0.91
C ASN A 167 -5.47 14.09 -1.06
N PRO A 168 -4.76 13.51 -0.07
CA PRO A 168 -3.31 13.41 -0.12
C PRO A 168 -2.80 12.38 -1.14
N LEU A 169 -3.57 11.31 -1.42
CA LEU A 169 -3.17 10.28 -2.37
C LEU A 169 -3.00 10.88 -3.77
N CYS A 170 -3.96 11.68 -4.22
CA CYS A 170 -3.92 12.30 -5.55
C CYS A 170 -2.70 13.20 -5.73
N LYS A 171 -2.40 14.05 -4.73
CA LYS A 171 -1.23 14.93 -4.74
C LYS A 171 0.07 14.14 -4.72
N PHE A 172 0.16 13.10 -3.88
CA PHE A 172 1.33 12.22 -3.82
C PHE A 172 1.62 11.54 -5.16
N HIS A 173 0.62 10.92 -5.77
CA HIS A 173 0.77 10.26 -7.06
C HIS A 173 1.11 11.26 -8.18
N ARG A 174 0.50 12.46 -8.17
CA ARG A 174 0.86 13.52 -9.12
C ARG A 174 2.33 13.94 -8.97
N ALA A 175 2.80 14.16 -7.74
CA ALA A 175 4.19 14.48 -7.47
C ALA A 175 5.14 13.36 -7.90
N SER A 176 4.76 12.10 -7.68
CA SER A 176 5.53 10.93 -8.13
C SER A 176 5.67 10.88 -9.67
N ILE A 177 4.58 11.17 -10.41
CA ILE A 177 4.61 11.21 -11.88
C ILE A 177 5.40 12.42 -12.38
N LEU A 178 5.29 13.58 -11.73
CA LEU A 178 6.10 14.76 -12.05
C LEU A 178 7.60 14.48 -11.84
N PHE A 179 7.96 13.77 -10.78
CA PHE A 179 9.31 13.30 -10.54
C PHE A 179 9.79 12.32 -11.62
N ALA A 180 8.95 11.38 -12.05
CA ALA A 180 9.26 10.44 -13.12
C ALA A 180 9.44 11.13 -14.49
N ASN A 181 8.80 12.28 -14.70
CA ASN A 181 8.91 13.10 -15.90
C ASN A 181 9.98 14.21 -15.78
N ASP A 182 10.93 14.10 -14.84
CA ASP A 182 12.02 15.06 -14.59
C ASP A 182 11.58 16.49 -14.22
N LYS A 183 10.30 16.70 -13.87
CA LYS A 183 9.75 18.00 -13.44
C LYS A 183 9.98 18.23 -11.95
N TYR A 184 11.24 18.18 -11.53
CA TYR A 184 11.65 18.17 -10.12
C TYR A 184 11.16 19.38 -9.31
N LYS A 185 11.22 20.59 -9.88
CA LYS A 185 10.76 21.82 -9.20
C LYS A 185 9.26 21.78 -8.88
N ALA A 186 8.45 21.35 -9.85
CA ALA A 186 7.00 21.22 -9.68
C ALA A 186 6.66 20.09 -8.69
N ALA A 187 7.37 18.95 -8.77
CA ALA A 187 7.21 17.85 -7.82
C ALA A 187 7.51 18.29 -6.38
N LEU A 188 8.57 19.09 -6.17
CA LEU A 188 8.94 19.61 -4.86
C LEU A 188 7.85 20.53 -4.29
N GLN A 189 7.34 21.46 -5.10
CA GLN A 189 6.27 22.37 -4.67
C GLN A 189 5.02 21.60 -4.18
N GLU A 190 4.60 20.61 -4.95
CA GLU A 190 3.47 19.73 -4.60
C GLU A 190 3.71 18.95 -3.30
N LEU A 191 4.93 18.47 -3.09
CA LEU A 191 5.28 17.72 -1.89
C LEU A 191 5.37 18.60 -0.66
N GLU A 192 5.82 19.85 -0.78
CA GLU A 192 5.81 20.80 0.34
C GLU A 192 4.39 21.16 0.76
N GLU A 193 3.46 21.31 -0.19
CA GLU A 193 2.03 21.42 0.13
C GLU A 193 1.52 20.15 0.82
N LEU A 194 1.92 18.98 0.34
CA LEU A 194 1.49 17.70 0.89
C LEU A 194 1.96 17.49 2.32
N LYS A 195 3.16 17.93 2.68
CA LYS A 195 3.66 17.92 4.08
C LYS A 195 2.77 18.71 5.02
N GLN A 196 2.19 19.83 4.56
CA GLN A 196 1.29 20.64 5.38
C GLN A 196 -0.05 19.92 5.64
N ILE A 197 -0.49 19.08 4.69
CA ILE A 197 -1.72 18.29 4.82
C ILE A 197 -1.47 17.03 5.66
N VAL A 198 -0.37 16.32 5.42
CA VAL A 198 -0.05 15.04 6.07
C VAL A 198 1.39 15.03 6.60
N PRO A 199 1.66 15.71 7.73
CA PRO A 199 3.03 15.90 8.23
C PRO A 199 3.67 14.62 8.78
N LYS A 200 2.90 13.55 8.99
CA LYS A 200 3.35 12.28 9.59
C LYS A 200 3.58 11.16 8.57
N GLU A 201 3.44 11.45 7.27
CA GLU A 201 3.54 10.43 6.23
C GLU A 201 5.00 10.26 5.77
N SER A 202 5.63 9.13 6.09
CA SER A 202 7.05 8.85 5.77
C SER A 202 7.33 8.91 4.25
N LEU A 203 6.42 8.39 3.43
CA LEU A 203 6.58 8.33 1.96
C LEU A 203 6.74 9.71 1.33
N VAL A 204 6.13 10.76 1.91
CA VAL A 204 6.24 12.13 1.42
C VAL A 204 7.67 12.65 1.59
N TYR A 205 8.25 12.49 2.78
CA TYR A 205 9.64 12.86 3.05
C TYR A 205 10.63 12.04 2.22
N PHE A 206 10.36 10.75 2.04
CA PHE A 206 11.19 9.90 1.18
C PHE A 206 11.21 10.42 -0.26
N LEU A 207 10.05 10.77 -0.82
CA LEU A 207 9.97 11.29 -2.18
C LEU A 207 10.64 12.67 -2.32
N ILE A 208 10.51 13.54 -1.32
CA ILE A 208 11.23 14.83 -1.25
C ILE A 208 12.75 14.59 -1.23
N GLY A 209 13.22 13.64 -0.42
CA GLY A 209 14.62 13.24 -0.39
C GLY A 209 15.14 12.79 -1.75
N LYS A 210 14.34 11.99 -2.49
CA LYS A 210 14.66 11.58 -3.88
C LYS A 210 14.72 12.77 -4.84
N VAL A 211 13.80 13.73 -4.72
CA VAL A 211 13.79 14.95 -5.54
C VAL A 211 15.03 15.80 -5.26
N TYR A 212 15.36 16.07 -4.00
CA TYR A 212 16.57 16.84 -3.63
C TYR A 212 17.87 16.14 -4.07
N LYS A 213 17.92 14.80 -4.01
CA LYS A 213 19.04 14.02 -4.53
C LYS A 213 19.24 14.27 -6.03
N LYS A 214 18.15 14.29 -6.81
CA LYS A 214 18.21 14.59 -8.25
C LYS A 214 18.58 16.05 -8.56
N LEU A 215 18.25 16.98 -7.66
CA LEU A 215 18.64 18.39 -7.74
C LEU A 215 20.07 18.67 -7.26
N GLY A 216 20.82 17.67 -6.79
CA GLY A 216 22.18 17.83 -6.25
C GLY A 216 22.24 18.42 -4.84
N GLN A 217 21.10 18.67 -4.20
CA GLN A 217 21.01 19.24 -2.84
C GLN A 217 21.10 18.14 -1.80
N THR A 218 22.30 17.56 -1.71
CA THR A 218 22.51 16.32 -0.96
C THR A 218 22.30 16.43 0.55
N HIS A 219 22.52 17.59 1.16
CA HIS A 219 22.27 17.82 2.58
C HIS A 219 20.77 17.76 2.91
N LEU A 220 19.92 18.42 2.11
CA LEU A 220 18.47 18.38 2.27
C LEU A 220 17.92 16.98 1.98
N ALA A 221 18.52 16.27 1.02
CA ALA A 221 18.13 14.90 0.72
C ALA A 221 18.32 13.98 1.95
N LEU A 222 19.49 14.02 2.57
CA LEU A 222 19.79 13.22 3.76
C LEU A 222 18.89 13.59 4.96
N MET A 223 18.64 14.89 5.17
CA MET A 223 17.74 15.35 6.22
C MET A 223 16.33 14.76 6.06
N ASN A 224 15.77 14.81 4.84
CA ASN A 224 14.44 14.25 4.58
C ASN A 224 14.41 12.72 4.64
N PHE A 225 15.49 12.03 4.26
CA PHE A 225 15.59 10.58 4.45
C PHE A 225 15.65 10.19 5.94
N SER A 226 16.34 10.97 6.77
CA SER A 226 16.34 10.77 8.23
C SER A 226 14.92 10.90 8.79
N TRP A 227 14.20 11.97 8.43
CA TRP A 227 12.81 12.14 8.88
C TRP A 227 11.87 11.03 8.40
N ALA A 228 12.06 10.54 7.16
CA ALA A 228 11.30 9.40 6.66
C ALA A 228 11.55 8.13 7.51
N MET A 229 12.80 7.90 7.91
CA MET A 229 13.19 6.76 8.75
C MET A 229 12.66 6.90 10.19
N ASP A 230 12.66 8.11 10.74
CA ASP A 230 12.11 8.40 12.09
C ASP A 230 10.60 8.17 12.15
N LEU A 231 9.88 8.51 11.07
CA LEU A 231 8.42 8.35 10.99
C LEU A 231 7.98 6.90 10.78
N ASP A 232 8.76 6.09 10.07
CA ASP A 232 8.49 4.65 9.90
C ASP A 232 9.78 3.80 9.97
N PRO A 233 10.20 3.43 11.19
CA PRO A 233 11.41 2.62 11.39
C PRO A 233 11.31 1.19 10.84
N LYS A 234 10.12 0.70 10.47
CA LYS A 234 9.90 -0.70 10.05
C LYS A 234 9.55 -0.84 8.57
N GLY A 235 8.77 0.06 7.97
CA GLY A 235 8.22 -0.13 6.62
C GLY A 235 9.10 0.35 5.46
N ALA A 236 10.04 1.26 5.69
CA ALA A 236 10.86 1.85 4.62
C ALA A 236 12.38 1.65 4.77
N ASN A 237 12.82 0.90 5.79
CA ASN A 237 14.24 0.80 6.13
C ASN A 237 15.12 0.30 4.97
N ASN A 238 14.69 -0.66 4.16
CA ASN A 238 15.52 -1.18 3.07
C ASN A 238 15.60 -0.22 1.88
N GLN A 239 14.48 0.40 1.46
CA GLN A 239 14.48 1.34 0.33
C GLN A 239 15.15 2.68 0.68
N ILE A 240 15.01 3.13 1.94
CA ILE A 240 15.68 4.32 2.43
C ILE A 240 17.18 4.07 2.57
N LYS A 241 17.59 2.93 3.15
CA LYS A 241 19.01 2.55 3.23
C LYS A 241 19.64 2.41 1.86
N GLU A 242 19.03 1.72 0.90
CA GLU A 242 19.55 1.64 -0.48
C GLU A 242 19.67 3.02 -1.16
N ALA A 243 18.73 3.94 -0.89
CA ALA A 243 18.79 5.29 -1.44
C ALA A 243 19.91 6.14 -0.82
N ILE A 244 20.29 5.86 0.44
CA ILE A 244 21.41 6.47 1.18
C ILE A 244 22.74 5.79 0.80
N ASP A 245 22.81 4.46 0.79
CA ASP A 245 24.01 3.63 0.61
C ASP A 245 24.56 3.64 -0.82
N LYS A 246 23.72 3.88 -1.85
CA LYS A 246 24.20 4.17 -3.22
C LYS A 246 25.12 5.40 -3.34
N ARG A 247 25.37 6.10 -2.23
CA ARG A 247 26.33 7.21 -2.11
C ARG A 247 27.67 6.77 -1.49
N TYR A 248 27.72 5.60 -0.85
CA TYR A 248 28.90 5.11 -0.11
C TYR A 248 29.79 4.15 -0.89
N LEU A 249 29.45 3.82 -2.14
CA LEU A 249 30.44 3.32 -3.09
C LEU A 249 30.92 4.49 -3.93
N PRO A 250 32.15 4.99 -3.71
CA PRO A 250 32.88 5.66 -4.77
C PRO A 250 32.95 4.69 -5.96
N GLU A 251 32.70 5.16 -7.18
CA GLU A 251 32.95 4.39 -8.41
C GLU A 251 34.46 4.08 -8.64
N ASP A 252 35.32 4.29 -7.64
CA ASP A 252 36.78 4.15 -7.72
C ASP A 252 37.39 3.04 -6.83
N GLU A 253 36.62 2.20 -6.14
CA GLU A 253 37.17 1.04 -5.41
C GLU A 253 36.66 -0.32 -5.94
N ALA A 254 36.46 -0.40 -7.25
CA ALA A 254 36.31 -1.67 -7.96
C ALA A 254 37.64 -2.12 -8.60
N ALA A 255 38.76 -2.01 -7.88
CA ALA A 255 40.05 -2.59 -8.27
C ALA A 255 41.06 -2.53 -7.11
N ASP A 256 40.86 -3.31 -6.04
CA ASP A 256 41.95 -4.04 -5.34
C ASP A 256 41.42 -4.65 -4.04
N SER A 257 40.98 -5.90 -4.14
CA SER A 257 41.05 -6.82 -3.01
C SER A 257 41.33 -8.23 -3.55
N GLN A 258 42.41 -8.33 -4.35
CA GLN A 258 43.25 -9.51 -4.36
C GLN A 258 44.47 -9.17 -3.49
N ASP A 259 44.91 -10.14 -2.68
CA ASP A 259 46.08 -10.11 -1.81
C ASP A 259 46.05 -9.24 -0.55
N SER A 260 45.62 -9.85 0.56
CA SER A 260 46.35 -9.71 1.84
C SER A 260 45.99 -10.85 2.80
N SER A 261 46.28 -12.08 2.41
CA SER A 261 46.48 -13.19 3.34
C SER A 261 47.93 -13.60 3.27
N ILE A 262 48.83 -12.90 3.96
CA ILE A 262 50.19 -13.35 4.33
C ILE A 262 50.78 -12.38 5.36
N MET A 263 51.37 -12.96 6.42
CA MET A 263 52.35 -12.42 7.37
C MET A 263 51.90 -11.44 8.46
N THR A 264 51.63 -12.00 9.64
CA THR A 264 52.15 -11.44 10.90
C THR A 264 53.40 -12.23 11.29
N ASP A 265 54.53 -11.54 11.32
CA ASP A 265 55.86 -12.07 11.68
C ASP A 265 55.97 -12.46 13.16
N ALA A 266 56.93 -13.36 13.38
CA ALA A 266 57.38 -13.94 14.64
C ALA A 266 57.99 -12.93 15.63
N ASP A 267 57.87 -13.22 16.93
CA ASP A 267 59.05 -13.61 17.73
C ASP A 267 58.66 -14.18 19.12
N ASP A 268 59.15 -15.39 19.37
CA ASP A 268 59.78 -15.93 20.59
C ASP A 268 59.11 -15.76 21.97
N THR A 269 58.75 -16.88 22.64
CA THR A 269 59.69 -17.65 23.50
C THR A 269 59.04 -18.88 24.16
N GLN A 270 59.85 -19.94 24.26
CA GLN A 270 59.85 -21.05 25.26
C GLN A 270 58.75 -22.12 25.16
N LEU A 271 59.04 -23.33 24.66
CA LEU A 271 59.87 -24.44 25.20
C LEU A 271 59.01 -25.53 25.86
N HIS A 272 59.29 -26.75 25.37
CA HIS A 272 59.10 -28.05 25.97
C HIS A 272 57.80 -28.85 25.73
N THR A 273 58.00 -29.91 24.91
CA THR A 273 57.65 -31.33 25.18
C THR A 273 56.17 -31.68 25.18
N ALA A 274 55.70 -32.81 24.66
CA ALA A 274 56.30 -34.02 24.11
C ALA A 274 55.14 -34.87 23.55
N GLU A 275 55.51 -35.86 22.73
CA GLU A 275 54.86 -37.19 22.64
C GLU A 275 53.42 -37.23 22.07
N SER A 276 53.23 -37.76 20.85
CA SER A 276 53.26 -39.18 20.44
C SER A 276 51.81 -39.61 20.16
N ASP A 277 51.49 -39.94 18.91
CA ASP A 277 51.07 -41.29 18.48
C ASP A 277 49.56 -41.25 18.14
N ASP A 278 49.19 -41.30 16.86
CA ASP A 278 49.01 -42.48 16.00
C ASP A 278 47.52 -42.89 15.91
N VAL A 279 46.99 -42.80 14.69
CA VAL A 279 46.23 -43.85 13.98
C VAL A 279 44.96 -44.41 14.66
N LEU A 280 43.78 -43.88 14.25
CA LEU A 280 42.68 -44.53 13.49
C LEU A 280 41.35 -43.79 13.67
#